data_AF-A0A1V9ZAT1-F1
#
_entry.id   AF-A0A1V9ZAT1-F1
#
_cell.length_a   1.000
_cell.length_b   1.000
_cell.length_c   1.000
_cell.angle_alpha   90.00
_cell.angle_beta   90.00
_cell.angle_gamma   90.00
#
_symmetry.space_group_name_H-M   'P 1'
#
loop_
_entity.id
_entity.type
_entity.pdbx_description
1 polymer ?
#
loop_
_entity_poly.entity_id
_entity_poly.type
_entity_poly.pdbx_seq_one_letter_code
_entity_poly.pdbx_strand_id
1 'polypeptide(L)'
;MENKSLITPEELLTLLDGYGHEFDAFQRCLTELQRSIQNTPGIREDMAQCNLIPRLMKYFTMHSHHSNLMLCMIHFLQSVVIYDEKSNAEFQSEIVKSGLWRHILDAAKDGNEEIHDEWCKLTSILCYDYPFARHEENQLEMVQSGALDTVVEMIKLRNTPQSYIIGSKTIVDLCYKNVFKATNIDRAIKLDVIVLLSMGLHLFYKDLLVVQGISNVFFYFVMANPEATKNGMIQSSTFDRLQSCLAYPRIDIQTVYYILRIAEVVLRDD
;
A
#
# COMPACT_ATOMS: atom_id res chain seq x y z
N MET A 1 5.31 12.90 41.89
CA MET A 1 4.99 13.04 40.46
C MET A 1 3.69 12.29 40.25
N GLU A 2 2.60 13.02 40.03
CA GLU A 2 1.26 12.45 39.94
C GLU A 2 1.19 11.46 38.78
N ASN A 3 0.80 10.24 39.12
CA ASN A 3 0.49 9.17 38.19
C ASN A 3 -0.81 9.57 37.49
N LYS A 4 -0.73 10.34 36.39
CA LYS A 4 -1.88 10.53 35.49
C LYS A 4 -2.28 9.13 35.05
N SER A 5 -3.42 8.62 35.52
CA SER A 5 -3.91 7.33 35.05
C SER A 5 -4.06 7.44 33.54
N LEU A 6 -3.24 6.69 32.79
CA LEU A 6 -3.44 6.59 31.36
C LEU A 6 -4.82 5.96 31.17
N ILE A 7 -5.71 6.68 30.48
CA ILE A 7 -6.99 6.12 30.06
C ILE A 7 -6.69 4.90 29.19
N THR A 8 -7.27 3.77 29.56
CA THR A 8 -7.08 2.50 28.86
C THR A 8 -7.77 2.52 27.49
N PRO A 9 -7.37 1.66 26.53
CA PRO A 9 -8.06 1.53 25.25
C PRO A 9 -9.55 1.23 25.42
N GLU A 10 -9.92 0.36 26.37
CA GLU A 10 -11.32 0.02 26.63
C GLU A 10 -12.14 1.23 27.12
N GLU A 11 -11.58 2.04 28.01
CA GLU A 11 -12.24 3.27 28.48
C GLU A 11 -12.41 4.28 27.32
N LEU A 12 -11.39 4.47 26.49
CA LEU A 12 -11.46 5.34 25.31
C LEU A 12 -12.52 4.86 24.32
N LEU A 13 -12.58 3.56 24.05
CA LEU A 13 -13.54 2.99 23.11
C LEU A 13 -14.96 2.96 23.71
N THR A 14 -15.11 2.86 25.03
CA THR A 14 -16.41 3.00 25.70
C THR A 14 -16.94 4.43 25.61
N LEU A 15 -16.05 5.42 25.74
CA LEU A 15 -16.39 6.82 25.45
C LEU A 15 -16.76 7.01 23.98
N LEU A 16 -16.01 6.39 23.06
CA LEU A 16 -16.36 6.37 21.64
C LEU A 16 -17.75 5.79 21.40
N ASP A 17 -18.15 4.78 22.16
CA ASP A 17 -19.48 4.20 21.99
C ASP A 17 -20.63 5.12 22.45
N GLY A 18 -20.38 5.98 23.43
CA GLY A 18 -21.34 7.00 23.87
C GLY A 18 -21.39 8.21 22.93
N TYR A 19 -20.22 8.67 22.45
CA TYR A 19 -20.07 9.98 21.80
C TYR A 19 -19.56 9.93 20.35
N GLY A 20 -19.35 8.75 19.77
CA GLY A 20 -18.72 8.59 18.45
C GLY A 20 -19.52 9.15 17.28
N HIS A 21 -20.79 9.52 17.50
CA HIS A 21 -21.59 10.28 16.55
C HIS A 21 -21.15 11.76 16.45
N GLU A 22 -20.41 12.27 17.44
CA GLU A 22 -19.82 13.61 17.42
C GLU A 22 -18.43 13.56 16.78
N PHE A 23 -18.21 14.43 15.79
CA PHE A 23 -16.95 14.52 15.03
C PHE A 23 -15.73 14.72 15.94
N ASP A 24 -15.80 15.70 16.85
CA ASP A 24 -14.69 16.06 17.74
C ASP A 24 -14.35 14.92 18.71
N ALA A 25 -15.36 14.19 19.19
CA ALA A 25 -15.16 13.04 20.08
C ALA A 25 -14.45 11.89 19.35
N PHE A 26 -14.86 11.59 18.12
CA PHE A 26 -14.21 10.56 17.29
C PHE A 26 -12.76 10.93 16.95
N GLN A 27 -12.51 12.18 16.53
CA GLN A 27 -11.17 12.67 16.24
C GLN A 27 -10.28 12.64 17.49
N ARG A 28 -10.80 13.03 18.65
CA ARG A 28 -10.07 12.99 19.91
C ARG A 28 -9.73 11.56 20.32
N CYS A 29 -10.67 10.62 20.14
CA CYS A 29 -10.44 9.21 20.42
C CYS A 29 -9.27 8.66 19.59
N LEU A 30 -9.26 8.89 18.27
CA LEU A 30 -8.15 8.50 17.40
C LEU A 30 -6.80 9.08 17.86
N THR A 31 -6.81 10.36 18.24
CA THR A 31 -5.60 11.04 18.72
C THR A 31 -5.07 10.41 20.01
N GLU A 32 -5.95 10.10 20.96
CA GLU A 32 -5.55 9.47 22.22
C GLU A 32 -5.09 8.02 22.01
N LEU A 33 -5.75 7.25 21.16
CA LEU A 33 -5.31 5.90 20.80
C LEU A 33 -3.91 5.94 20.16
N GLN A 34 -3.68 6.87 19.23
CA GLN A 34 -2.37 7.03 18.60
C GLN A 34 -1.30 7.43 19.62
N ARG A 35 -1.64 8.31 20.56
CA ARG A 35 -0.76 8.68 21.68
C ARG A 35 -0.44 7.46 22.56
N SER A 36 -1.41 6.60 22.83
CA SER A 36 -1.20 5.37 23.61
C SER A 36 -0.24 4.41 22.90
N ILE A 37 -0.37 4.22 21.58
CA ILE A 37 0.56 3.42 20.76
C ILE A 37 2.01 3.89 20.92
N GLN A 38 2.24 5.21 21.00
CA GLN A 38 3.58 5.77 21.12
C GLN A 38 4.17 5.65 22.53
N ASN A 39 3.34 5.70 23.57
CA ASN A 39 3.79 5.85 24.95
C ASN A 39 3.73 4.57 25.78
N THR A 40 2.99 3.56 25.32
CA THR A 40 2.70 2.36 26.12
C THR A 40 3.07 1.08 25.37
N PRO A 41 4.17 0.41 25.75
CA PRO A 41 4.52 -0.89 25.19
C PRO A 41 3.40 -1.92 25.42
N GLY A 42 3.10 -2.75 24.42
CA GLY A 42 2.08 -3.81 24.52
C GLY A 42 0.62 -3.35 24.36
N ILE A 43 0.36 -2.05 24.29
CA ILE A 43 -1.02 -1.49 24.21
C ILE A 43 -1.83 -2.00 23.01
N ARG A 44 -1.15 -2.47 21.96
CA ARG A 44 -1.79 -3.01 20.75
C ARG A 44 -2.53 -4.31 21.02
N GLU A 45 -2.02 -5.15 21.94
CA GLU A 45 -2.71 -6.36 22.36
C GLU A 45 -4.00 -6.02 23.11
N ASP A 46 -3.93 -5.03 24.00
CA ASP A 46 -5.11 -4.52 24.70
C ASP A 46 -6.14 -3.97 23.70
N MET A 47 -5.68 -3.18 22.72
CA MET A 47 -6.55 -2.67 21.64
C MET A 47 -7.21 -3.80 20.84
N ALA A 48 -6.49 -4.87 20.54
CA ALA A 48 -7.02 -6.02 19.81
C ALA A 48 -8.11 -6.74 20.63
N GLN A 49 -7.88 -6.95 21.93
CA GLN A 49 -8.85 -7.54 22.85
C GLN A 49 -10.13 -6.71 22.97
N CYS A 50 -10.03 -5.39 22.82
CA CYS A 50 -11.15 -4.45 22.88
C CYS A 50 -11.96 -4.33 21.57
N ASN A 51 -11.69 -5.16 20.55
CA ASN A 51 -12.33 -5.09 19.22
C ASN A 51 -12.22 -3.69 18.59
N LEU A 52 -11.01 -3.11 18.63
CA LEU A 52 -10.72 -1.75 18.17
C LEU A 52 -11.29 -1.46 16.78
N ILE A 53 -11.00 -2.31 15.78
CA ILE A 53 -11.31 -2.01 14.38
C ILE A 53 -12.83 -1.97 14.11
N PRO A 54 -13.64 -2.97 14.52
CA PRO A 54 -15.10 -2.90 14.42
C PRO A 54 -15.70 -1.66 15.10
N ARG A 55 -15.20 -1.28 16.27
CA ARG A 55 -15.70 -0.10 17.01
C ARG A 55 -15.37 1.21 16.29
N LEU A 56 -14.16 1.34 15.74
CA LEU A 56 -13.81 2.50 14.90
C LEU A 56 -14.65 2.56 13.64
N MET A 57 -14.81 1.44 12.95
CA MET A 57 -15.57 1.32 11.70
C MET A 57 -17.03 1.77 11.86
N LYS A 58 -17.66 1.41 12.99
CA LYS A 58 -19.06 1.78 13.30
C LYS A 58 -19.33 3.27 13.17
N TYR A 59 -18.38 4.12 13.59
CA TYR A 59 -18.55 5.57 13.58
C TYR A 59 -17.81 6.25 12.43
N PHE A 60 -16.72 5.65 11.92
CA PHE A 60 -15.93 6.23 10.84
C PHE A 60 -16.77 6.55 9.59
N THR A 61 -17.69 5.66 9.23
CA THR A 61 -18.55 5.84 8.05
C THR A 61 -19.37 7.13 8.10
N MET A 62 -19.81 7.56 9.28
CA MET A 62 -20.56 8.80 9.49
C MET A 62 -19.73 10.05 9.19
N HIS A 63 -18.41 9.97 9.43
CA HIS A 63 -17.48 11.09 9.34
C HIS A 63 -16.53 11.01 8.13
N SER A 64 -16.68 9.97 7.31
CA SER A 64 -15.77 9.64 6.19
C SER A 64 -15.66 10.72 5.11
N HIS A 65 -16.62 11.66 5.07
CA HIS A 65 -16.61 12.81 4.15
C HIS A 65 -15.60 13.90 4.55
N HIS A 66 -15.04 13.85 5.76
CA HIS A 66 -14.03 14.81 6.21
C HIS A 66 -12.61 14.36 5.86
N SER A 67 -11.98 14.99 4.88
CA SER A 67 -10.63 14.63 4.40
C SER A 67 -9.57 14.63 5.50
N ASN A 68 -9.61 15.56 6.44
CA ASN A 68 -8.65 15.58 7.56
C ASN A 68 -8.81 14.35 8.47
N LEU A 69 -10.05 13.94 8.73
CA LEU A 69 -10.30 12.76 9.55
C LEU A 69 -9.93 11.47 8.79
N MET A 70 -10.18 11.44 7.48
CA MET A 70 -9.71 10.36 6.61
C MET A 70 -8.19 10.17 6.74
N LEU A 71 -7.41 11.25 6.63
CA LEU A 71 -5.96 11.21 6.82
C LEU A 71 -5.57 10.77 8.24
N CYS A 72 -6.24 11.30 9.27
CA CYS A 72 -6.01 10.85 10.65
C CYS A 72 -6.27 9.35 10.82
N MET A 73 -7.36 8.82 10.22
CA MET A 73 -7.67 7.40 10.23
C MET A 73 -6.58 6.61 9.51
N ILE A 74 -6.17 7.02 8.31
CA ILE A 74 -5.10 6.34 7.57
C ILE A 74 -3.82 6.26 8.39
N HIS A 75 -3.34 7.38 8.93
CA HIS A 75 -2.12 7.42 9.75
C HIS A 75 -2.25 6.59 11.03
N PHE A 76 -3.43 6.59 11.65
CA PHE A 76 -3.70 5.74 12.80
C PHE A 76 -3.60 4.25 12.41
N LEU A 77 -4.22 3.83 11.31
CA LEU A 77 -4.17 2.45 10.84
C LEU A 77 -2.75 2.02 10.44
N GLN A 78 -1.99 2.89 9.79
CA GLN A 78 -0.57 2.65 9.52
C GLN A 78 0.25 2.50 10.83
N SER A 79 -0.14 3.20 11.90
CA SER A 79 0.54 3.15 13.20
C SER A 79 0.13 1.94 14.05
N VAL A 80 -1.12 1.50 13.94
CA VAL A 80 -1.62 0.34 14.69
C VAL A 80 -1.10 -0.96 14.07
N VAL A 81 -0.96 -0.99 12.74
CA VAL A 81 -0.28 -2.04 12.00
C VAL A 81 1.21 -1.75 11.95
N ILE A 82 1.90 -1.93 13.07
CA ILE A 82 3.35 -1.97 13.11
C ILE A 82 3.77 -3.42 13.34
N TYR A 83 4.69 -3.88 12.50
CA TYR A 83 5.32 -5.17 12.68
C TYR A 83 6.14 -5.20 13.96
N ASP A 84 5.68 -6.00 14.91
CA ASP A 84 6.44 -6.42 16.08
C ASP A 84 6.32 -7.94 16.13
N GLU A 85 7.44 -8.65 15.98
CA GLU A 85 7.49 -10.12 15.97
C GLU A 85 6.94 -10.75 17.26
N LYS A 86 6.76 -9.96 18.32
CA LYS A 86 6.17 -10.38 19.59
C LYS A 86 4.67 -10.11 19.71
N SER A 87 4.10 -9.38 18.76
CA SER A 87 2.68 -9.01 18.74
C SER A 87 1.88 -10.10 18.05
N ASN A 88 0.81 -10.56 18.69
CA ASN A 88 -0.20 -11.45 18.12
C ASN A 88 -1.42 -10.68 17.58
N ALA A 89 -1.48 -9.36 17.78
CA ALA A 89 -2.54 -8.51 17.24
C ALA A 89 -2.57 -8.54 15.69
N GLU A 90 -3.59 -9.18 15.10
CA GLU A 90 -3.78 -9.34 13.66
C GLU A 90 -4.56 -8.19 13.00
N PHE A 91 -4.19 -6.94 13.30
CA PHE A 91 -4.92 -5.77 12.81
C PHE A 91 -4.99 -5.69 11.28
N GLN A 92 -3.97 -6.15 10.56
CA GLN A 92 -3.95 -6.15 9.10
C GLN A 92 -5.11 -6.97 8.50
N SER A 93 -5.44 -8.12 9.09
CA SER A 93 -6.54 -8.96 8.62
C SER A 93 -7.89 -8.35 8.99
N GLU A 94 -8.00 -7.82 10.20
CA GLU A 94 -9.22 -7.22 10.73
C GLU A 94 -9.62 -5.94 9.97
N ILE A 95 -8.65 -5.08 9.64
CA ILE A 95 -8.85 -3.88 8.82
C ILE A 95 -9.40 -4.23 7.43
N VAL A 96 -8.91 -5.31 6.83
CA VAL A 96 -9.38 -5.77 5.52
C VAL A 96 -10.77 -6.39 5.61
N LYS A 97 -10.97 -7.32 6.54
CA LYS A 97 -12.24 -8.04 6.77
C LYS A 97 -13.39 -7.12 7.17
N SER A 98 -13.12 -6.10 7.98
CA SER A 98 -14.14 -5.10 8.39
C SER A 98 -14.58 -4.17 7.26
N GLY A 99 -13.81 -4.11 6.16
CA GLY A 99 -14.06 -3.17 5.05
C GLY A 99 -13.63 -1.72 5.35
N LEU A 100 -13.00 -1.45 6.49
CA LEU A 100 -12.52 -0.11 6.85
C LEU A 100 -11.57 0.45 5.79
N TRP A 101 -10.64 -0.37 5.31
CA TRP A 101 -9.72 0.01 4.22
C TRP A 101 -10.45 0.37 2.92
N ARG A 102 -11.62 -0.24 2.65
CA ARG A 102 -12.38 -0.05 1.41
C ARG A 102 -13.05 1.32 1.39
N HIS A 103 -13.52 1.82 2.54
CA HIS A 103 -14.00 3.19 2.65
C HIS A 103 -12.92 4.22 2.36
N ILE A 104 -11.68 3.93 2.76
CA ILE A 104 -10.53 4.78 2.45
C ILE A 104 -10.20 4.71 0.95
N LEU A 105 -10.25 3.51 0.36
CA LEU A 105 -10.11 3.34 -1.09
C LEU A 105 -11.14 4.18 -1.86
N ASP A 106 -12.40 4.18 -1.43
CA ASP A 106 -13.44 4.97 -2.11
C ASP A 106 -13.14 6.47 -2.06
N ALA A 107 -12.67 6.98 -0.92
CA ALA A 107 -12.21 8.38 -0.82
C ALA A 107 -10.93 8.66 -1.65
N ALA A 108 -10.04 7.68 -1.80
CA ALA A 108 -8.85 7.81 -2.63
C ALA A 108 -9.18 7.92 -4.13
N LYS A 109 -10.31 7.35 -4.58
CA LYS A 109 -10.81 7.47 -5.96
C LYS A 109 -11.31 8.87 -6.29
N ASP A 110 -11.72 9.66 -5.30
CA ASP A 110 -12.24 11.02 -5.49
C ASP A 110 -11.17 12.04 -5.90
N GLY A 111 -9.90 11.61 -6.04
CA GLY A 111 -8.82 12.40 -6.63
C GLY A 111 -8.07 13.31 -5.67
N ASN A 112 -8.27 13.17 -4.35
CA ASN A 112 -7.41 13.82 -3.37
C ASN A 112 -6.04 13.12 -3.34
N GLU A 113 -5.02 13.80 -3.86
CA GLU A 113 -3.67 13.24 -4.00
C GLU A 113 -3.02 12.82 -2.68
N GLU A 114 -3.24 13.58 -1.60
CA GLU A 114 -2.67 13.29 -0.29
C GLU A 114 -3.31 12.03 0.30
N ILE A 115 -4.64 11.93 0.23
CA ILE A 115 -5.38 10.73 0.65
C ILE A 115 -4.93 9.52 -0.17
N HIS A 116 -4.77 9.69 -1.49
CA HIS A 116 -4.32 8.61 -2.36
C HIS A 116 -2.91 8.13 -2.00
N ASP A 117 -1.98 9.04 -1.74
CA ASP A 117 -0.59 8.70 -1.41
C ASP A 117 -0.51 7.98 -0.05
N GLU A 118 -1.26 8.44 0.95
CA GLU A 118 -1.35 7.78 2.25
C GLU A 118 -2.10 6.44 2.19
N TRP A 119 -3.14 6.35 1.35
CA TRP A 119 -3.85 5.10 1.08
C TRP A 119 -2.94 4.07 0.43
N CYS A 120 -2.12 4.45 -0.55
CA CYS A 120 -1.14 3.54 -1.16
C CYS A 120 -0.16 2.96 -0.14
N LYS A 121 0.32 3.78 0.80
CA LYS A 121 1.19 3.33 1.90
C LYS A 121 0.47 2.35 2.82
N LEU A 122 -0.77 2.65 3.20
CA LEU A 122 -1.59 1.75 4.02
C LEU A 122 -1.84 0.42 3.29
N THR A 123 -2.24 0.44 2.02
CA THR A 123 -2.42 -0.75 1.19
C THR A 123 -1.15 -1.60 1.15
N SER A 124 0.00 -0.98 0.94
CA SER A 124 1.31 -1.65 1.00
C SER A 124 1.56 -2.34 2.34
N ILE A 125 1.24 -1.70 3.48
CA ILE A 125 1.40 -2.30 4.82
C ILE A 125 0.46 -3.51 5.00
N LEU A 126 -0.80 -3.37 4.59
CA LEU A 126 -1.81 -4.41 4.77
C LEU A 126 -1.59 -5.66 3.89
N CYS A 127 -0.70 -5.59 2.90
CA CYS A 127 -0.30 -6.72 2.06
C CYS A 127 0.62 -7.74 2.76
N TYR A 128 1.01 -7.50 4.03
CA TYR A 128 1.99 -8.30 4.75
C TYR A 128 1.59 -8.52 6.22
N ASP A 129 1.92 -9.70 6.73
CA ASP A 129 1.78 -10.08 8.15
C ASP A 129 3.00 -9.60 8.98
N TYR A 130 4.19 -9.71 8.39
CA TYR A 130 5.47 -9.24 8.93
C TYR A 130 6.36 -8.82 7.76
N PRO A 131 7.49 -8.11 7.97
CA PRO A 131 8.37 -7.72 6.89
C PRO A 131 8.75 -8.96 6.08
N PHE A 132 8.56 -8.89 4.76
CA PHE A 132 8.80 -9.98 3.81
C PHE A 132 7.85 -11.17 3.89
N ALA A 133 6.87 -11.21 4.80
CA ALA A 133 5.82 -12.22 4.82
C ALA A 133 4.45 -11.66 4.50
N ARG A 134 3.82 -12.32 3.55
CA ARG A 134 2.79 -11.75 2.71
C ARG A 134 1.44 -12.26 3.17
N HIS A 135 0.48 -11.37 3.27
CA HIS A 135 -0.89 -11.72 3.60
C HIS A 135 -1.67 -11.95 2.30
N GLU A 136 -1.61 -13.17 1.76
CA GLU A 136 -2.16 -13.51 0.44
C GLU A 136 -3.67 -13.21 0.32
N GLU A 137 -4.44 -13.48 1.37
CA GLU A 137 -5.89 -13.18 1.39
C GLU A 137 -6.16 -11.68 1.24
N ASN A 138 -5.41 -10.83 1.94
CA ASN A 138 -5.53 -9.38 1.83
C ASN A 138 -5.17 -8.90 0.42
N GLN A 139 -4.06 -9.38 -0.14
CA GLN A 139 -3.66 -9.03 -1.51
C GLN A 139 -4.74 -9.39 -2.53
N LEU A 140 -5.36 -10.56 -2.39
CA LEU A 140 -6.43 -11.01 -3.29
C LEU A 140 -7.68 -10.14 -3.13
N GLU A 141 -8.15 -9.96 -1.89
CA GLU A 141 -9.34 -9.16 -1.57
C GLU A 141 -9.19 -7.71 -2.06
N MET A 142 -8.02 -7.12 -1.88
CA MET A 142 -7.76 -5.74 -2.30
C MET A 142 -7.78 -5.58 -3.82
N VAL A 143 -7.16 -6.51 -4.56
CA VAL A 143 -7.21 -6.48 -6.03
C VAL A 143 -8.63 -6.73 -6.54
N GLN A 144 -9.37 -7.67 -5.94
CA GLN A 144 -10.78 -7.91 -6.29
C GLN A 144 -11.68 -6.70 -6.00
N SER A 145 -11.35 -5.93 -4.97
CA SER A 145 -12.02 -4.68 -4.60
C SER A 145 -11.58 -3.46 -5.44
N GLY A 146 -10.70 -3.63 -6.43
CA GLY A 146 -10.28 -2.55 -7.35
C GLY A 146 -9.16 -1.64 -6.86
N ALA A 147 -8.37 -2.07 -5.86
CA ALA A 147 -7.20 -1.31 -5.40
C ALA A 147 -6.18 -1.13 -6.54
N LEU A 148 -5.89 -2.20 -7.28
CA LEU A 148 -4.92 -2.16 -8.38
C LEU A 148 -5.36 -1.19 -9.50
N ASP A 149 -6.63 -1.26 -9.89
CA ASP A 149 -7.25 -0.34 -10.85
C ASP A 149 -7.06 1.12 -10.43
N THR A 150 -7.37 1.43 -9.17
CA THR A 150 -7.26 2.79 -8.62
C THR A 150 -5.82 3.30 -8.66
N VAL A 151 -4.84 2.47 -8.27
CA VAL A 151 -3.41 2.83 -8.38
C VAL A 151 -3.04 3.14 -9.84
N VAL A 152 -3.45 2.29 -10.78
CA VAL A 152 -3.14 2.45 -12.21
C VAL A 152 -3.77 3.72 -12.78
N GLU A 153 -5.03 4.00 -12.46
CA GLU A 153 -5.73 5.21 -12.87
C GLU A 153 -5.04 6.47 -12.31
N MET A 154 -4.61 6.43 -11.06
CA MET A 154 -3.96 7.58 -10.42
C MET A 154 -2.54 7.83 -10.93
N ILE A 155 -1.78 6.79 -11.28
CA ILE A 155 -0.51 6.96 -12.02
C ILE A 155 -0.78 7.63 -13.38
N LYS A 156 -1.81 7.17 -14.12
CA LYS A 156 -2.18 7.75 -15.43
C LYS A 156 -2.61 9.21 -15.30
N LEU A 157 -3.41 9.53 -14.29
CA LEU A 157 -3.96 10.86 -14.06
C LEU A 157 -2.87 11.86 -13.66
N ARG A 158 -2.04 11.51 -12.67
CA ARG A 158 -1.02 12.43 -12.14
C ARG A 158 0.21 12.49 -13.03
N ASN A 159 0.65 11.36 -13.55
CA ASN A 159 1.81 11.24 -14.43
C ASN A 159 3.04 12.01 -13.90
N THR A 160 3.34 11.88 -12.60
CA THR A 160 4.47 12.52 -11.93
C THR A 160 5.46 11.47 -11.40
N PRO A 161 6.74 11.84 -11.15
CA PRO A 161 7.69 10.91 -10.52
C PRO A 161 7.14 10.29 -9.23
N GLN A 162 6.51 11.12 -8.38
CA GLN A 162 5.93 10.68 -7.11
C GLN A 162 4.84 9.61 -7.30
N SER A 163 3.93 9.80 -8.26
CA SER A 163 2.88 8.80 -8.53
C SER A 163 3.47 7.49 -9.03
N TYR A 164 4.52 7.53 -9.85
CA TYR A 164 5.21 6.32 -10.30
C TYR A 164 5.95 5.61 -9.17
N ILE A 165 6.61 6.34 -8.26
CA ILE A 165 7.33 5.77 -7.11
C ILE A 165 6.37 5.04 -6.17
N ILE A 166 5.33 5.75 -5.70
CA ILE A 166 4.35 5.19 -4.76
C ILE A 166 3.57 4.07 -5.46
N GLY A 167 3.07 4.32 -6.68
CA GLY A 167 2.26 3.37 -7.40
C GLY A 167 3.01 2.09 -7.78
N SER A 168 4.28 2.17 -8.20
CA SER A 168 5.07 0.96 -8.48
C SER A 168 5.27 0.11 -7.23
N LYS A 169 5.53 0.75 -6.08
CA LYS A 169 5.63 0.02 -4.81
C LYS A 169 4.33 -0.69 -4.46
N THR A 170 3.20 0.01 -4.51
CA THR A 170 1.89 -0.58 -4.20
C THR A 170 1.50 -1.68 -5.17
N ILE A 171 1.80 -1.54 -6.47
CA ILE A 171 1.60 -2.60 -7.48
C ILE A 171 2.40 -3.85 -7.12
N VAL A 172 3.69 -3.72 -6.77
CA VAL A 172 4.50 -4.87 -6.33
C VAL A 172 3.86 -5.53 -5.13
N ASP A 173 3.53 -4.76 -4.09
CA ASP A 173 3.03 -5.27 -2.82
C ASP A 173 1.69 -6.04 -3.01
N LEU A 174 0.80 -5.53 -3.88
CA LEU A 174 -0.46 -6.21 -4.26
C LEU A 174 -0.26 -7.49 -5.08
N CYS A 175 0.88 -7.65 -5.75
CA CYS A 175 1.17 -8.76 -6.66
C CYS A 175 2.16 -9.80 -6.09
N TYR A 176 2.81 -9.53 -4.95
CA TYR A 176 4.05 -10.18 -4.51
C TYR A 176 4.00 -11.71 -4.20
N LYS A 177 2.87 -12.43 -4.16
CA LYS A 177 2.86 -13.93 -4.10
C LYS A 177 1.77 -14.62 -4.89
N ASN A 178 0.94 -13.87 -5.60
CA ASN A 178 0.11 -14.44 -6.65
C ASN A 178 0.95 -14.86 -7.87
N VAL A 179 2.27 -14.79 -7.78
CA VAL A 179 3.26 -15.31 -8.73
C VAL A 179 2.95 -16.75 -9.18
N PHE A 180 2.55 -17.64 -8.26
CA PHE A 180 2.29 -19.05 -8.59
C PHE A 180 0.84 -19.35 -9.01
N LYS A 181 -0.08 -18.42 -8.83
CA LYS A 181 -1.49 -18.52 -9.29
C LYS A 181 -1.83 -17.53 -10.41
N ALA A 182 -0.88 -16.68 -10.78
CA ALA A 182 -0.92 -15.54 -11.69
C ALA A 182 -2.09 -14.53 -11.53
N THR A 183 -3.08 -14.73 -10.66
CA THR A 183 -4.35 -13.96 -10.64
C THR A 183 -4.20 -12.44 -10.60
N ASN A 184 -3.45 -11.90 -9.64
CA ASN A 184 -3.29 -10.44 -9.51
C ASN A 184 -2.38 -9.86 -10.60
N ILE A 185 -1.37 -10.62 -11.04
CA ILE A 185 -0.43 -10.18 -12.09
C ILE A 185 -1.13 -10.20 -13.45
N ASP A 186 -1.95 -11.21 -13.72
CA ASP A 186 -2.80 -11.26 -14.91
C ASP A 186 -3.77 -10.07 -14.96
N ARG A 187 -4.33 -9.67 -13.80
CA ARG A 187 -5.12 -8.44 -13.70
C ARG A 187 -4.27 -7.21 -14.03
N ALA A 188 -3.06 -7.10 -13.48
CA ALA A 188 -2.16 -5.99 -13.77
C ALA A 188 -1.78 -5.89 -15.25
N ILE A 189 -1.49 -7.03 -15.89
CA ILE A 189 -1.19 -7.10 -17.32
C ILE A 189 -2.41 -6.66 -18.14
N LYS A 190 -3.62 -7.11 -17.79
CA LYS A 190 -4.89 -6.67 -18.42
C LYS A 190 -5.19 -5.18 -18.25
N LEU A 191 -4.60 -4.52 -17.25
CA LEU A 191 -4.72 -3.08 -17.01
C LEU A 191 -3.65 -2.26 -17.74
N ASP A 192 -2.87 -2.91 -18.62
CA ASP A 192 -1.76 -2.32 -19.37
C ASP A 192 -0.67 -1.72 -18.47
N VAL A 193 -0.45 -2.28 -17.27
CA VAL A 193 0.59 -1.83 -16.35
C VAL A 193 1.96 -1.84 -17.02
N ILE A 194 2.25 -2.82 -17.86
CA ILE A 194 3.54 -2.89 -18.57
C ILE A 194 3.74 -1.67 -19.48
N VAL A 195 2.72 -1.32 -20.27
CA VAL A 195 2.78 -0.15 -21.17
C VAL A 195 2.90 1.13 -20.37
N LEU A 196 2.11 1.27 -19.30
CA LEU A 196 2.09 2.44 -18.42
C LEU A 196 3.46 2.69 -17.77
N LEU A 197 4.04 1.66 -17.16
CA LEU A 197 5.33 1.78 -16.47
C LEU A 197 6.47 1.92 -17.47
N SER A 198 6.38 1.29 -18.63
CA SER A 198 7.32 1.52 -19.71
C SER A 198 7.32 3.00 -20.13
N MET A 199 6.15 3.64 -20.24
CA MET A 199 6.08 5.09 -20.50
C MET A 199 6.71 5.89 -19.37
N GLY A 200 6.54 5.47 -18.11
CA GLY A 200 7.22 6.05 -16.96
C GLY A 200 8.74 6.05 -17.09
N LEU A 201 9.34 4.94 -17.55
CA LEU A 201 10.77 4.88 -17.83
C LEU A 201 11.19 5.88 -18.91
N HIS A 202 10.36 6.09 -19.94
CA HIS A 202 10.66 7.07 -20.99
C HIS A 202 10.64 8.51 -20.45
N LEU A 203 9.60 8.85 -19.68
CA LEU A 203 9.40 10.21 -19.15
C LEU A 203 10.41 10.56 -18.05
N PHE A 204 10.76 9.58 -17.20
CA PHE A 204 11.49 9.82 -15.96
C PHE A 204 12.79 9.00 -15.86
N TYR A 205 13.44 8.68 -16.98
CA TYR A 205 14.67 7.86 -17.03
C TYR A 205 15.84 8.38 -16.17
N LYS A 206 15.82 9.67 -15.77
CA LYS A 206 16.84 10.29 -14.91
C LYS A 206 16.52 10.19 -13.42
N ASP A 207 15.28 9.83 -13.06
CA ASP A 207 14.84 9.67 -11.69
C ASP A 207 15.08 8.23 -11.25
N LEU A 208 16.11 8.04 -10.42
CA LEU A 208 16.56 6.72 -10.01
C LEU A 208 15.50 5.98 -9.21
N LEU A 209 14.69 6.67 -8.40
CA LEU A 209 13.64 6.04 -7.61
C LEU A 209 12.50 5.54 -8.49
N VAL A 210 12.13 6.32 -9.53
CA VAL A 210 11.15 5.88 -10.52
C VAL A 210 11.66 4.65 -11.27
N VAL A 211 12.90 4.68 -11.76
CA VAL A 211 13.49 3.57 -12.52
C VAL A 211 13.60 2.31 -11.65
N GLN A 212 14.04 2.44 -10.40
CA GLN A 212 14.09 1.32 -9.44
C GLN A 212 12.72 0.74 -9.16
N GLY A 213 11.73 1.58 -8.86
CA GLY A 213 10.36 1.16 -8.59
C GLY A 213 9.75 0.39 -9.75
N ILE A 214 9.84 0.94 -10.96
CA ILE A 214 9.34 0.28 -12.18
C ILE A 214 10.09 -1.02 -12.46
N SER A 215 11.41 -1.02 -12.31
CA SER A 215 12.22 -2.21 -12.53
C SER A 215 11.83 -3.32 -11.55
N ASN A 216 11.52 -2.98 -10.30
CA ASN A 216 11.05 -3.95 -9.32
C ASN A 216 9.71 -4.59 -9.73
N VAL A 217 8.77 -3.80 -10.27
CA VAL A 217 7.50 -4.33 -10.82
C VAL A 217 7.77 -5.34 -11.94
N PHE A 218 8.58 -4.96 -12.94
CA PHE A 218 8.89 -5.84 -14.06
C PHE A 218 9.57 -7.13 -13.62
N PHE A 219 10.53 -7.06 -12.69
CA PHE A 219 11.17 -8.24 -12.13
C PHE A 219 10.13 -9.22 -11.56
N TYR A 220 9.21 -8.74 -10.72
CA TYR A 220 8.18 -9.61 -10.15
C TYR A 220 7.20 -10.15 -11.17
N PHE A 221 6.83 -9.36 -12.18
CA PHE A 221 5.94 -9.80 -13.24
C PHE A 221 6.59 -10.90 -14.08
N VAL A 222 7.86 -10.73 -14.46
CA VAL A 222 8.60 -11.75 -15.23
C VAL A 222 8.76 -13.03 -14.41
N MET A 223 9.05 -12.94 -13.11
CA MET A 223 9.18 -14.13 -12.25
C MET A 223 7.87 -14.91 -12.10
N ALA A 224 6.72 -14.26 -12.31
CA ALA A 224 5.38 -14.82 -12.13
C ALA A 224 4.73 -15.34 -13.39
N ASN A 225 4.75 -14.51 -14.43
CA ASN A 225 4.17 -14.79 -15.71
C ASN A 225 5.19 -14.39 -16.79
N PRO A 226 6.24 -15.21 -16.98
CA PRO A 226 7.36 -14.85 -17.86
C PRO A 226 6.90 -14.57 -19.28
N GLU A 227 6.09 -15.45 -19.87
CA GLU A 227 5.67 -15.35 -21.27
C GLU A 227 4.86 -14.07 -21.52
N ALA A 228 3.79 -13.84 -20.76
CA ALA A 228 2.94 -12.67 -20.96
C ALA A 228 3.71 -11.36 -20.67
N THR A 229 4.58 -11.37 -19.66
CA THR A 229 5.38 -10.20 -19.31
C THR A 229 6.43 -9.89 -20.37
N LYS A 230 7.20 -10.90 -20.82
CA LYS A 230 8.18 -10.75 -21.91
C LYS A 230 7.51 -10.19 -23.17
N ASN A 231 6.37 -10.75 -23.57
CA ASN A 231 5.59 -10.28 -24.71
C ASN A 231 5.15 -8.82 -24.55
N GLY A 232 4.58 -8.46 -23.39
CA GLY A 232 4.19 -7.08 -23.10
C GLY A 232 5.38 -6.11 -23.11
N MET A 233 6.53 -6.51 -22.59
CA MET A 233 7.75 -5.70 -22.56
C MET A 233 8.32 -5.45 -23.97
N ILE A 234 8.28 -6.47 -24.84
CA ILE A 234 8.68 -6.35 -26.25
C ILE A 234 7.75 -5.37 -26.99
N GLN A 235 6.43 -5.57 -26.84
CA GLN A 235 5.42 -4.75 -27.51
C GLN A 235 5.44 -3.27 -27.08
N SER A 236 5.96 -2.97 -25.89
CA SER A 236 6.00 -1.62 -25.31
C SER A 236 7.37 -0.93 -25.41
N SER A 237 8.33 -1.49 -26.17
CA SER A 237 9.70 -0.97 -26.27
C SER A 237 10.39 -0.79 -24.91
N THR A 238 10.08 -1.68 -23.95
CA THR A 238 10.60 -1.56 -22.58
C THR A 238 12.11 -1.75 -22.53
N PHE A 239 12.67 -2.64 -23.35
CA PHE A 239 14.13 -2.87 -23.39
C PHE A 239 14.91 -1.65 -23.86
N ASP A 240 14.45 -0.97 -24.90
CA ASP A 240 15.10 0.26 -25.39
C ASP A 240 15.11 1.36 -24.31
N ARG A 241 14.03 1.44 -23.53
CA ARG A 241 13.89 2.40 -22.44
C ARG A 241 14.77 2.04 -21.25
N LEU A 242 14.86 0.76 -20.88
CA LEU A 242 15.80 0.27 -19.86
C LEU A 242 17.27 0.51 -20.28
N GLN A 243 17.61 0.29 -21.55
CA GLN A 243 18.93 0.62 -22.09
C GLN A 243 19.23 2.11 -21.99
N SER A 244 18.24 2.96 -22.28
CA SER A 244 18.37 4.42 -22.12
C SER A 244 18.61 4.81 -20.65
N CYS A 245 17.99 4.11 -19.70
CA CYS A 245 18.25 4.30 -18.28
C CYS A 245 19.68 3.90 -17.91
N LEU A 246 20.18 2.75 -18.39
CA LEU A 246 21.56 2.31 -18.16
C LEU A 246 22.62 3.27 -18.73
N ALA A 247 22.30 3.97 -19.82
CA ALA A 247 23.18 4.96 -20.41
C ALA A 247 23.23 6.28 -19.61
N TYR A 248 22.42 6.44 -18.55
CA TYR A 248 22.39 7.65 -17.75
C TYR A 248 23.68 7.80 -16.91
N PRO A 249 24.46 8.89 -17.04
CA PRO A 249 25.78 9.00 -16.40
C PRO A 249 25.81 8.98 -14.86
N ARG A 250 24.66 9.23 -14.21
CA ARG A 250 24.55 9.26 -12.74
C ARG A 250 23.73 8.10 -12.18
N ILE A 251 23.55 7.03 -12.97
CA ILE A 251 22.88 5.84 -12.48
C ILE A 251 23.67 5.21 -11.33
N ASP A 252 22.98 4.86 -10.25
CA ASP A 252 23.58 4.18 -9.11
C ASP A 252 23.63 2.65 -9.34
N ILE A 253 24.48 1.98 -8.58
CA ILE A 253 24.72 0.54 -8.70
C ILE A 253 23.46 -0.29 -8.43
N GLN A 254 22.59 0.16 -7.51
CA GLN A 254 21.37 -0.57 -7.17
C GLN A 254 20.37 -0.52 -8.34
N THR A 255 20.21 0.64 -8.98
CA THR A 255 19.40 0.76 -10.21
C THR A 255 19.95 -0.12 -11.33
N VAL A 256 21.26 -0.09 -11.56
CA VAL A 256 21.92 -0.98 -12.55
C VAL A 256 21.62 -2.44 -12.25
N TYR A 257 21.75 -2.86 -10.98
CA TYR A 257 21.48 -4.23 -10.57
C TYR A 257 20.04 -4.66 -10.92
N TYR A 258 19.03 -3.85 -10.59
CA TYR A 258 17.63 -4.19 -10.91
C TYR A 258 17.40 -4.33 -12.42
N ILE A 259 17.92 -3.39 -13.22
CA ILE A 259 17.75 -3.45 -14.69
C ILE A 259 18.43 -4.69 -15.26
N LEU A 260 19.67 -4.98 -14.84
CA LEU A 260 20.41 -6.16 -15.32
C LEU A 260 19.74 -7.46 -14.89
N ARG A 261 19.14 -7.52 -13.69
CA ARG A 261 18.37 -8.70 -13.25
C ARG A 261 17.14 -8.94 -14.09
N ILE A 262 16.42 -7.89 -14.50
CA ILE A 262 15.32 -8.05 -15.46
C ILE A 262 15.84 -8.58 -16.79
N ALA A 263 16.90 -7.96 -17.33
CA ALA A 263 17.48 -8.37 -18.60
C ALA A 263 17.93 -9.83 -18.58
N GLU A 264 18.61 -10.27 -17.51
CA GLU A 264 19.01 -11.66 -17.30
C GLU A 264 17.81 -12.61 -17.35
N VAL A 265 16.74 -12.32 -16.59
CA VAL A 265 15.57 -13.23 -16.52
C VAL A 265 14.77 -13.23 -17.82
N VAL A 266 14.67 -12.09 -18.51
CA VAL A 266 13.97 -12.02 -19.80
C VAL A 266 14.74 -12.77 -20.88
N LEU A 267 16.05 -12.54 -20.99
CA LEU A 267 16.91 -13.05 -22.06
C LEU A 267 17.38 -14.49 -21.85
N ARG A 268 17.13 -15.07 -20.68
CA ARG A 268 17.38 -16.49 -20.44
C ARG A 268 16.38 -17.32 -21.26
N ASP A 269 16.91 -18.21 -22.09
CA ASP A 269 16.16 -19.32 -22.65
C ASP A 269 15.82 -20.28 -21.51
N ASP A 270 14.56 -20.71 -21.43
CA ASP A 270 14.07 -21.66 -20.42
C ASP A 270 14.68 -23.06 -20.61
#